data_AF-A0A2D6MKL8-F1
#
_entry.id   AF-A0A2D6MKL8-F1
#
_cell.length_a   1.000
_cell.length_b   1.000
_cell.length_c   1.000
_cell.angle_alpha   90.00
_cell.angle_beta   90.00
_cell.angle_gamma   90.00
#
_symmetry.space_group_name_H-M   'P 1'
#
loop_
_entity.id
_entity.type
_entity.pdbx_description
1 polymer ?
#
loop_
_entity_poly.entity_id
_entity_poly.type
_entity_poly.pdbx_seq_one_letter_code
_entity_poly.pdbx_strand_id
1 'polypeptide(L)'
;MVRGLYLNVRNKLIHDEVISIGTLSENVAHPREVFGPAFEFSAAGVIIAHNHPSGDVNPSDKDKSVTQQLINAGKIIDIILVDHVIVGNSSYFSFKEKQMM
;
A
#
# COMPACT_ATOMS: atom_id res chain seq x y z
N MET A 1 -6.83 -6.31 6.74
CA MET A 1 -6.95 -6.40 5.28
C MET A 1 -6.09 -5.32 4.64
N VAL A 2 -5.32 -5.67 3.62
CA VAL A 2 -4.52 -4.79 2.76
C VAL A 2 -5.09 -4.88 1.34
N ARG A 3 -5.40 -3.74 0.74
CA ARG A 3 -5.87 -3.60 -0.64
C ARG A 3 -4.83 -2.84 -1.46
N GLY A 4 -4.58 -3.31 -2.69
CA GLY A 4 -3.80 -2.60 -3.70
C GLY A 4 -4.72 -1.83 -4.64
N LEU A 5 -4.35 -0.60 -4.97
CA LEU A 5 -5.00 0.24 -5.96
C LEU A 5 -3.96 0.57 -7.04
N TYR A 6 -4.14 0.05 -8.24
CA TYR A 6 -3.16 0.10 -9.31
C TYR A 6 -3.51 1.21 -10.30
N LEU A 7 -2.53 2.05 -10.61
CA LEU A 7 -2.72 3.30 -11.34
C LEU A 7 -1.92 3.29 -12.64
N ASN A 8 -2.50 3.85 -13.71
CA ASN A 8 -1.74 4.15 -14.92
C ASN A 8 -0.94 5.45 -14.80
N VAL A 9 -0.18 5.80 -15.85
CA VAL A 9 0.66 7.02 -15.92
C VAL A 9 -0.11 8.34 -15.79
N ARG A 10 -1.45 8.32 -15.87
CA ARG A 10 -2.32 9.49 -15.65
C ARG A 10 -3.01 9.45 -14.28
N ASN A 11 -2.50 8.64 -13.35
CA ASN A 11 -3.05 8.40 -12.02
C ASN A 11 -4.52 7.93 -12.02
N LYS A 12 -4.97 7.26 -13.10
CA LYS A 12 -6.30 6.64 -13.12
C LYS A 12 -6.21 5.23 -12.60
N LEU A 13 -7.16 4.85 -11.72
CA LEU A 13 -7.34 3.48 -11.27
C LEU A 13 -7.63 2.57 -12.47
N ILE A 14 -6.83 1.52 -12.62
CA ILE A 14 -6.98 0.51 -13.67
C ILE A 14 -7.28 -0.87 -13.10
N HIS A 15 -6.92 -1.11 -11.83
CA HIS A 15 -7.24 -2.35 -11.12
C HIS A 15 -7.22 -2.11 -9.61
N ASP A 16 -7.96 -2.93 -8.86
CA ASP A 16 -7.84 -3.02 -7.41
C ASP A 16 -8.13 -4.43 -6.92
N GLU A 17 -7.41 -4.85 -5.87
CA GLU A 17 -7.64 -6.16 -5.26
C GLU A 17 -7.17 -6.23 -3.82
N VAL A 18 -7.66 -7.24 -3.10
CA VAL A 18 -7.20 -7.56 -1.76
C VAL A 18 -5.90 -8.36 -1.86
N ILE A 19 -4.79 -7.73 -1.49
CA ILE A 19 -3.45 -8.36 -1.47
C ILE A 19 -3.36 -9.35 -0.31
N SER A 20 -3.89 -8.97 0.85
CA SER A 20 -3.87 -9.81 2.05
C SER A 20 -5.07 -9.51 2.93
N ILE A 21 -5.72 -10.54 3.46
CA ILE A 21 -6.82 -10.35 4.42
C ILE A 21 -6.26 -10.22 5.85
N GLY A 22 -4.99 -10.61 6.06
CA GLY A 22 -4.36 -10.70 7.38
C GLY A 22 -4.90 -11.88 8.20
N THR A 23 -4.06 -12.43 9.09
CA THR A 23 -4.49 -13.29 10.21
C THR A 23 -4.23 -12.55 11.53
N LEU A 24 -4.52 -13.17 12.68
CA LEU A 24 -4.50 -12.56 14.02
C LEU A 24 -3.20 -11.80 14.39
N SER A 25 -2.08 -12.06 13.70
CA SER A 25 -0.76 -11.55 14.08
C SER A 25 -0.01 -10.77 13.00
N GLU A 26 -0.30 -10.92 11.70
CA GLU A 26 0.51 -10.27 10.66
C GLU A 26 -0.29 -9.90 9.39
N ASN A 27 -0.33 -8.60 9.06
CA ASN A 27 -0.58 -8.15 7.70
C ASN A 27 0.73 -8.30 6.92
N VAL A 28 0.74 -9.22 5.95
CA VAL A 28 1.87 -9.46 5.04
C VAL A 28 1.56 -8.72 3.75
N ALA A 29 2.28 -7.63 3.49
CA ALA A 29 2.26 -6.91 2.23
C ALA A 29 3.67 -6.92 1.65
N HIS A 30 4.15 -8.11 1.28
CA HIS A 30 5.48 -8.23 0.70
C HIS A 30 5.52 -7.59 -0.69
N PRO A 31 6.66 -7.01 -1.11
CA PRO A 31 6.79 -6.41 -2.43
C PRO A 31 6.34 -7.31 -3.59
N ARG A 32 6.62 -8.61 -3.52
CA ARG A 32 6.21 -9.56 -4.57
C ARG A 32 4.69 -9.63 -4.75
N GLU A 33 3.93 -9.51 -3.66
CA GLU A 33 2.47 -9.58 -3.67
C GLU A 33 1.86 -8.23 -4.04
N VAL A 34 2.48 -7.13 -3.61
CA VAL A 34 2.04 -5.78 -3.98
C VAL A 34 2.30 -5.51 -5.47
N PHE A 35 3.49 -5.84 -5.98
CA PHE A 35 3.88 -5.47 -7.35
C PHE A 35 3.58 -6.54 -8.41
N GLY A 36 3.33 -7.80 -8.04
CA GLY A 36 2.91 -8.83 -8.99
C GLY A 36 1.74 -8.39 -9.88
N PRO A 37 0.63 -7.92 -9.29
CA PRO A 37 -0.49 -7.40 -10.07
C PRO A 37 -0.19 -6.10 -10.80
N ALA A 38 0.72 -5.27 -10.28
CA ALA A 38 1.16 -4.07 -10.99
C ALA A 38 1.78 -4.42 -12.35
N PHE A 39 2.54 -5.51 -12.44
CA PHE A 39 3.04 -6.02 -13.72
C PHE A 39 1.91 -6.58 -14.59
N GLU A 40 1.02 -7.39 -14.03
CA GLU A 40 -0.09 -8.03 -14.75
C GLU A 40 -1.00 -6.98 -15.43
N PHE A 41 -1.33 -5.91 -14.71
CA PHE A 41 -2.21 -4.85 -15.19
C PHE A 41 -1.47 -3.65 -15.81
N SER A 42 -0.15 -3.76 -16.03
CA SER A 42 0.67 -2.67 -16.60
C SER A 42 0.52 -1.33 -15.85
N ALA A 43 0.52 -1.39 -14.52
CA ALA A 43 0.43 -0.23 -13.66
C ALA A 43 1.76 0.53 -13.61
N ALA A 44 1.67 1.86 -13.60
CA ALA A 44 2.80 2.76 -13.41
C ALA A 44 3.01 3.14 -11.93
N GLY A 45 1.99 2.89 -11.09
CA GLY A 45 2.07 3.11 -9.66
C GLY A 45 1.01 2.33 -8.90
N VAL A 46 1.22 2.23 -7.60
CA VAL A 46 0.32 1.53 -6.67
C VAL A 46 0.08 2.38 -5.43
N ILE A 47 -1.15 2.40 -4.92
CA ILE A 47 -1.45 2.82 -3.55
C ILE A 47 -1.78 1.55 -2.77
N ILE A 48 -1.19 1.39 -1.58
CA ILE A 48 -1.65 0.35 -0.66
C ILE A 48 -2.52 0.99 0.42
N ALA A 49 -3.59 0.31 0.79
CA ALA A 49 -4.46 0.72 1.87
C ALA A 49 -4.72 -0.44 2.83
N HIS A 50 -4.58 -0.21 4.13
CA HIS A 50 -4.97 -1.20 5.14
C HIS A 50 -5.78 -0.59 6.27
N ASN A 51 -6.57 -1.44 6.91
CA ASN A 51 -7.39 -1.03 8.03
C ASN A 51 -6.82 -1.56 9.36
N HIS A 52 -6.86 -0.73 10.39
CA HIS A 52 -6.66 -1.17 11.77
C HIS A 52 -8.03 -1.45 12.39
N PRO A 53 -8.31 -2.69 12.88
CA PRO A 53 -9.59 -3.01 13.51
C PRO A 53 -9.92 -2.15 14.73
N SER A 54 -8.90 -1.60 15.40
CA SER A 54 -9.05 -0.65 16.51
C SER A 54 -9.63 0.71 16.07
N GLY A 55 -9.56 1.04 14.78
CA GLY A 55 -9.90 2.35 14.24
C GLY A 55 -8.82 3.43 14.42
N ASP A 56 -7.72 3.14 15.11
CA ASP A 56 -6.56 4.03 15.23
C ASP A 56 -5.75 4.03 13.93
N VAL A 57 -5.50 5.21 13.36
CA VAL A 57 -4.79 5.37 12.09
C VAL A 57 -3.30 5.66 12.28
N ASN A 58 -2.79 5.70 13.51
CA ASN A 58 -1.37 5.86 13.75
C ASN A 58 -0.58 4.66 13.19
N PRO A 59 0.48 4.89 12.39
CA PRO A 59 1.26 3.80 11.82
C PRO A 59 2.11 3.11 12.89
N SER A 60 2.04 1.78 12.91
CA SER A 60 2.96 0.94 13.67
C SER A 60 4.37 0.99 13.06
N ASP A 61 5.37 0.53 13.80
CA ASP A 61 6.73 0.40 13.25
C ASP A 61 6.81 -0.63 12.13
N LYS A 62 5.91 -1.63 12.14
CA LYS A 62 5.77 -2.58 11.03
C LYS A 62 5.26 -1.88 9.77
N ASP A 63 4.26 -1.00 9.90
CA ASP A 63 3.74 -0.23 8.75
C ASP A 63 4.84 0.62 8.13
N LYS A 64 5.62 1.33 8.95
CA LYS A 64 6.77 2.14 8.48
C LYS A 64 7.81 1.28 7.77
N SER A 65 8.17 0.13 8.34
CA SER A 65 9.14 -0.81 7.75
C SER A 65 8.67 -1.36 6.40
N VAL A 66 7.40 -1.79 6.31
CA VAL A 66 6.77 -2.26 5.06
C VAL A 66 6.74 -1.14 4.03
N THR A 67 6.35 0.07 4.42
CA THR A 67 6.35 1.24 3.53
C THR A 67 7.73 1.45 2.92
N GLN A 68 8.77 1.48 3.75
CA GLN A 68 10.13 1.68 3.27
C GLN A 68 10.60 0.55 2.35
N GLN A 69 10.25 -0.70 2.68
CA GLN A 69 10.57 -1.85 1.83
C GLN A 69 9.92 -1.73 0.45
N LEU A 70 8.65 -1.32 0.39
CA LEU A 70 7.91 -1.13 -0.84
C LEU A 70 8.42 0.06 -1.66
N ILE A 71 8.77 1.18 -1.02
CA ILE A 71 9.43 2.31 -1.67
C ILE A 71 10.72 1.86 -2.35
N ASN A 72 11.56 1.11 -1.63
CA ASN A 72 12.84 0.65 -2.16
C ASN A 72 12.66 -0.35 -3.31
N ALA A 73 11.73 -1.28 -3.20
CA ALA A 73 11.42 -2.22 -4.27
C ALA A 73 10.85 -1.52 -5.50
N GLY A 74 9.90 -0.59 -5.31
CA GLY A 74 9.29 0.20 -6.38
C GLY A 74 10.31 1.02 -7.17
N LYS A 75 11.32 1.58 -6.50
CA LYS A 75 12.45 2.27 -7.15
C LYS A 75 13.28 1.35 -8.05
N ILE A 76 13.44 0.08 -7.69
CA ILE A 76 14.25 -0.88 -8.47
C ILE A 76 13.51 -1.33 -9.73
N ILE A 77 12.19 -1.50 -9.65
CA ILE A 77 11.36 -2.04 -10.74
C ILE A 77 10.62 -0.98 -11.55
N ASP A 78 10.82 0.29 -11.22
CA ASP A 78 10.16 1.45 -11.86
C ASP A 78 8.62 1.46 -11.75
N ILE A 79 8.10 1.05 -10.59
CA ILE A 79 6.67 1.16 -10.23
C ILE A 79 6.58 1.88 -8.89
N ILE A 80 5.99 3.08 -8.91
CA ILE A 80 6.01 3.97 -7.75
C ILE A 80 4.97 3.51 -6.71
N LEU A 81 5.39 3.36 -5.45
CA LEU A 81 4.43 3.40 -4.34
C LEU A 81 3.95 4.84 -4.17
N VAL A 82 2.76 5.13 -4.70
CA VAL A 82 2.18 6.48 -4.78
C VAL A 82 1.77 6.99 -3.40
N ASP A 83 1.22 6.11 -2.57
CA ASP A 83 0.91 6.38 -1.16
C ASP A 83 0.72 5.07 -0.40
N HIS A 84 0.80 5.16 0.92
CA HIS A 84 0.34 4.14 1.86
C HIS A 84 -0.69 4.78 2.77
N VAL A 85 -1.91 4.23 2.76
CA VAL A 85 -3.06 4.79 3.48
C VAL A 85 -3.52 3.83 4.57
N ILE A 86 -3.57 4.29 5.82
CA ILE A 86 -4.21 3.56 6.92
C ILE A 86 -5.62 4.11 7.09
N VAL A 87 -6.63 3.25 7.02
CA VAL A 87 -8.05 3.62 7.09
C VAL A 87 -8.63 3.20 8.44
N GLY A 88 -9.20 4.17 9.16
CA GLY A 88 -9.98 3.97 10.39
C GLY A 88 -11.48 4.21 10.12
N ASN A 89 -12.28 4.33 11.19
CA ASN A 89 -13.75 4.46 11.07
C ASN A 89 -14.19 5.75 10.35
N SER A 90 -13.64 6.89 10.77
CA SER A 90 -13.95 8.22 10.21
C SER A 90 -12.70 9.05 9.98
N SER A 91 -11.54 8.40 9.90
CA SER A 91 -10.24 9.04 9.73
C SER A 91 -9.34 8.17 8.86
N TYR A 92 -8.29 8.80 8.32
CA TYR A 92 -7.24 8.09 7.61
C TYR A 92 -5.89 8.70 7.96
N PHE A 93 -4.82 7.95 7.68
CA PHE A 93 -3.45 8.43 7.69
C PHE A 93 -2.84 8.17 6.31
N SER A 94 -2.35 9.22 5.66
CA SER A 94 -1.55 9.11 4.43
C SER A 94 -0.07 9.32 4.79
N PHE A 95 0.76 8.33 4.47
CA PHE A 95 2.21 8.45 4.64
C PHE A 95 2.78 9.58 3.78
N LYS A 96 2.22 9.80 2.58
CA LYS A 96 2.61 10.91 1.70
C LYS A 96 2.27 12.27 2.27
N GLU A 97 1.04 12.48 2.74
CA GLU A 97 0.62 13.76 3.34
C GLU A 97 1.45 14.12 4.59
N LYS A 98 1.89 13.10 5.32
CA LYS A 98 2.72 13.24 6.53
C LYS A 98 4.22 13.27 6.25
N GLN A 99 4.64 13.28 4.98
CA GLN A 99 6.06 13.34 4.58
C GLN A 99 6.91 12.20 5.15
N MET A 100 6.36 10.98 5.17
CA MET A 100 7.01 9.78 5.70
C MET A 100 7.39 8.76 4.60
N MET A 101 7.61 9.22 3.36
CA MET A 101 7.97 8.42 2.19
C MET A 101 9.12 9.04 1.40
#